data_AF-A0A377M5K7-F1
#
_entry.id   AF-A0A377M5K7-F1
#
_cell.length_a   1.000
_cell.length_b   1.000
_cell.length_c   1.000
_cell.angle_alpha   90.00
_cell.angle_beta   90.00
_cell.angle_gamma   90.00
#
_symmetry.space_group_name_H-M   'P 1'
#
loop_
_entity.id
_entity.type
_entity.pdbx_description
1 polymer ?
#
loop_
_entity_poly.entity_id
_entity_poly.type
_entity_poly.pdbx_seq_one_letter_code
_entity_poly.pdbx_strand_id
1 'polypeptide(L)'
;MYWAPPWVDPDGNWTFTPEQDLADGDHSLTVISKDPAGNDVTSPSFDISVDTVAPEKPVIGVATDDVGSSRGDLSSGSTTDDANPTFKGSAEPGSRVDIYDNGELIGSTMVDENGGWQFTPTTALPEGEHHITTTATDKAGNTGPESDDFVLITDYTAPDASKVAITEVYDDVNTAGVIASGGETDDNRPLIKGTGAEPGNTITVYNGDKVIGTAKVQADGTWSLEPTTPLPDGKYTLTAKETDGVGNVSGPSGEYIINVATVPPQAPTLDTVYDDVAPHADYLQKGDVTNDTTPTLSGSSGVAAAPSVSTTTVV
;
A
#
# COMPACT_ATOMS: atom_id res chain seq x y z
N MET A 1 -21.27 -10.54 65.36
CA MET A 1 -22.51 -10.71 64.57
C MET A 1 -23.47 -11.56 65.38
N TYR A 2 -24.70 -11.08 65.60
CA TYR A 2 -25.75 -11.83 66.28
C TYR A 2 -26.38 -12.79 65.26
N TRP A 3 -26.40 -14.08 65.58
CA TRP A 3 -26.99 -15.12 64.73
C TRP A 3 -28.48 -15.22 65.08
N ALA A 4 -29.37 -14.74 64.21
CA ALA A 4 -30.75 -15.21 64.23
C ALA A 4 -30.77 -16.61 63.58
N PRO A 5 -31.35 -17.64 64.22
CA PRO A 5 -31.33 -18.98 63.64
C PRO A 5 -32.18 -18.98 62.36
N PRO A 6 -31.65 -19.47 61.23
CA PRO A 6 -32.49 -19.72 60.06
C PRO A 6 -33.58 -20.72 60.46
N TRP A 7 -34.82 -20.42 60.09
CA TRP A 7 -35.93 -21.37 60.27
C TRP A 7 -35.62 -22.60 59.43
N VAL A 8 -35.48 -23.76 60.07
CA VAL A 8 -35.47 -25.07 59.40
C VAL A 8 -36.92 -25.50 59.26
N ASP A 9 -37.36 -25.77 58.04
CA ASP A 9 -38.71 -26.25 57.76
C ASP A 9 -38.91 -27.72 58.22
N PRO A 10 -40.15 -28.23 58.27
CA PRO A 10 -40.41 -29.60 58.71
C PRO A 10 -39.76 -30.70 57.85
N ASP A 11 -39.33 -30.37 56.64
CA ASP A 11 -38.65 -31.27 55.71
C ASP A 11 -37.11 -31.19 55.84
N GLY A 12 -36.61 -30.30 56.71
CA GLY A 12 -35.18 -30.13 57.00
C GLY A 12 -34.48 -29.08 56.13
N ASN A 13 -35.21 -28.31 55.31
CA ASN A 13 -34.61 -27.25 54.49
C ASN A 13 -34.47 -25.96 55.28
N TRP A 14 -33.46 -25.18 54.95
CA TRP A 14 -33.26 -23.85 55.51
C TRP A 14 -32.73 -22.91 54.43
N THR A 15 -33.00 -21.63 54.58
CA THR A 15 -32.40 -20.58 53.76
C THR A 15 -31.84 -19.51 54.67
N PHE A 16 -30.74 -18.91 54.24
CA PHE A 16 -30.11 -17.81 54.95
C PHE A 16 -29.65 -16.76 53.94
N THR A 17 -29.93 -15.51 54.26
CA THR A 17 -29.43 -14.35 53.51
C THR A 17 -28.72 -13.45 54.53
N PRO A 18 -27.42 -13.16 54.35
CA PRO A 18 -26.73 -12.21 55.20
C PRO A 18 -27.47 -10.87 55.25
N GLU A 19 -27.58 -10.27 56.43
CA GLU A 19 -28.17 -8.92 56.59
C GLU A 19 -27.22 -7.80 56.14
N GLN A 20 -25.94 -8.12 55.98
CA GLN A 20 -24.91 -7.24 55.48
C GLN A 20 -24.19 -7.93 54.33
N ASP A 21 -23.79 -7.14 53.34
CA ASP A 21 -23.01 -7.62 52.23
C ASP A 21 -21.70 -8.24 52.73
N LEU A 22 -21.33 -9.35 52.11
CA LEU A 22 -19.99 -9.90 52.28
C LEU A 22 -19.01 -8.94 51.60
N ALA A 23 -17.97 -8.52 52.32
CA ALA A 23 -16.90 -7.71 51.74
C ALA A 23 -16.12 -8.50 50.69
N ASP A 24 -15.41 -7.82 49.80
CA ASP A 24 -14.54 -8.51 48.84
C ASP A 24 -13.47 -9.37 49.54
N GLY A 25 -13.05 -10.43 48.85
CA GLY A 25 -12.04 -11.40 49.28
C GLY A 25 -12.60 -12.78 49.57
N ASP A 26 -11.73 -13.65 50.08
CA ASP A 26 -12.05 -15.05 50.34
C ASP A 26 -12.91 -15.21 51.60
N HIS A 27 -14.00 -15.96 51.47
CA HIS A 27 -14.88 -16.36 52.56
C HIS A 27 -14.95 -17.87 52.63
N SER A 28 -14.91 -18.40 53.86
CA SER A 28 -15.11 -19.82 54.13
C SER A 28 -16.44 -20.00 54.88
N LEU A 29 -17.43 -20.58 54.22
CA LEU A 29 -18.78 -20.74 54.76
C LEU A 29 -18.91 -22.12 55.40
N THR A 30 -19.36 -22.16 56.66
CA THR A 30 -19.68 -23.40 57.38
C THR A 30 -21.03 -23.27 58.06
N VAL A 31 -21.74 -24.40 58.20
CA VAL A 31 -22.98 -24.46 58.98
C VAL A 31 -22.82 -25.41 60.16
N ILE A 32 -23.43 -25.04 61.30
CA ILE A 32 -23.41 -25.82 62.54
C ILE A 32 -24.84 -26.27 62.85
N SER A 33 -25.02 -27.57 63.05
CA SER A 33 -26.25 -28.13 63.60
C SER A 33 -26.04 -28.48 65.07
N LYS A 34 -26.94 -28.03 65.95
CA LYS A 34 -26.95 -28.26 67.40
C LYS A 34 -28.22 -28.99 67.80
N ASP A 35 -28.11 -30.15 68.45
CA ASP A 35 -29.27 -30.86 68.98
C ASP A 35 -29.77 -30.27 70.33
N PRO A 36 -30.98 -30.61 70.82
CA PRO A 36 -31.47 -30.12 72.12
C PRO A 36 -30.66 -30.56 73.33
N ALA A 37 -29.84 -31.61 73.20
CA ALA A 37 -28.93 -32.08 74.25
C ALA A 37 -27.59 -31.31 74.25
N GLY A 38 -27.37 -30.44 73.25
CA GLY A 38 -26.19 -29.59 73.09
C GLY A 38 -25.06 -30.20 72.26
N ASN A 39 -25.29 -31.31 71.55
CA ASN A 39 -24.29 -31.89 70.64
C ASN A 39 -24.27 -31.13 69.31
N ASP A 40 -23.07 -30.77 68.84
CA ASP A 40 -22.86 -30.01 67.61
C ASP A 40 -22.10 -30.78 66.54
N VAL A 41 -22.46 -30.55 65.29
CA VAL A 41 -21.68 -30.96 64.11
C VAL A 41 -21.53 -29.78 63.15
N THR A 42 -20.32 -29.58 62.64
CA THR A 42 -20.01 -28.54 61.64
C THR A 42 -19.85 -29.19 60.27
N SER A 43 -20.38 -28.56 59.23
CA SER A 43 -20.16 -28.99 57.85
C SER A 43 -18.69 -28.83 57.42
N PRO A 44 -18.24 -29.47 56.33
CA PRO A 44 -17.08 -28.98 55.59
C PRO A 44 -17.24 -27.51 55.20
N SER A 45 -16.14 -26.82 54.96
CA SER A 45 -16.17 -25.46 54.43
C SER A 45 -16.63 -25.45 52.97
N PHE A 46 -17.33 -24.38 52.60
CA PHE A 46 -17.59 -23.99 51.22
C PHE A 46 -16.91 -22.64 50.99
N ASP A 47 -15.82 -22.66 50.24
CA ASP A 47 -14.99 -21.48 50.01
C ASP A 47 -15.48 -20.72 48.78
N ILE A 48 -15.67 -19.42 48.92
CA ILE A 48 -16.00 -18.49 47.83
C ILE A 48 -15.06 -17.30 47.89
N SER A 49 -14.89 -16.60 46.77
CA SER A 49 -14.30 -15.28 46.75
C SER A 49 -15.37 -14.30 46.27
N VAL A 50 -15.57 -13.22 47.02
CA VAL A 50 -16.45 -12.13 46.59
C VAL A 50 -15.57 -11.09 45.92
N ASP A 51 -15.95 -10.69 44.71
CA ASP A 51 -15.25 -9.67 43.95
C ASP A 51 -16.27 -8.77 43.28
N THR A 52 -16.33 -7.53 43.73
CA THR A 52 -17.22 -6.49 43.21
C THR A 52 -16.46 -5.37 42.49
N VAL A 53 -15.14 -5.51 42.32
CA VAL A 53 -14.29 -4.48 41.72
C VAL A 53 -14.13 -4.78 40.23
N ALA A 54 -14.67 -3.91 39.39
CA ALA A 54 -14.45 -4.01 37.96
C ALA A 54 -12.99 -3.73 37.56
N PRO A 55 -12.49 -4.34 36.47
CA PRO A 55 -11.20 -3.99 35.89
C PRO A 55 -11.08 -2.50 35.56
N GLU A 56 -9.84 -1.99 35.53
CA GLU A 56 -9.56 -0.70 34.86
C GLU A 56 -9.85 -0.79 33.35
N LYS A 57 -10.01 0.37 32.69
CA LYS A 57 -10.21 0.38 31.23
C LYS A 57 -9.05 -0.33 30.52
N PRO A 58 -9.31 -1.15 29.49
CA PRO A 58 -8.26 -1.69 28.65
C PRO A 58 -7.47 -0.58 27.93
N VAL A 59 -6.32 -0.94 27.39
CA VAL A 59 -5.51 -0.10 26.49
C VAL A 59 -5.39 -0.80 25.16
N ILE A 60 -5.64 -0.09 24.06
CA ILE A 60 -5.24 -0.49 22.71
C ILE A 60 -3.88 0.14 22.45
N GLY A 61 -2.83 -0.68 22.33
CA GLY A 61 -1.46 -0.20 22.16
C GLY A 61 -1.13 0.10 20.71
N VAL A 62 -1.37 -0.89 19.83
CA VAL A 62 -1.09 -0.80 18.39
C VAL A 62 -2.13 -1.62 17.61
N ALA A 63 -2.34 -1.24 16.36
CA ALA A 63 -2.81 -2.17 15.33
C ALA A 63 -1.60 -2.61 14.49
N THR A 64 -1.68 -3.74 13.79
CA THR A 64 -0.61 -4.17 12.87
C THR A 64 -1.17 -4.53 11.52
N ASP A 65 -0.52 -4.02 10.49
CA ASP A 65 -0.73 -4.31 9.08
C ASP A 65 0.23 -5.42 8.62
N ASP A 66 -0.30 -6.49 8.06
CA ASP A 66 0.48 -7.56 7.42
C ASP A 66 0.24 -7.75 5.92
N VAL A 67 -0.48 -6.82 5.29
CA VAL A 67 -0.87 -6.80 3.88
C VAL A 67 0.05 -5.88 3.06
N GLY A 68 0.03 -6.06 1.74
CA GLY A 68 0.72 -5.13 0.84
C GLY A 68 2.22 -5.00 1.04
N SER A 69 2.72 -3.82 0.68
CA SER A 69 4.14 -3.44 0.75
C SER A 69 4.49 -2.58 1.98
N SER A 70 3.48 -1.98 2.62
CA SER A 70 3.62 -1.04 3.73
C SER A 70 3.22 -1.68 5.07
N ARG A 71 3.92 -2.74 5.46
CA ARG A 71 3.59 -3.51 6.68
C ARG A 71 4.19 -2.91 7.94
N GLY A 72 3.54 -3.14 9.08
CA GLY A 72 4.10 -2.82 10.39
C GLY A 72 3.08 -2.41 11.44
N ASP A 73 3.58 -1.83 12.53
CA ASP A 73 2.75 -1.31 13.61
C ASP A 73 2.13 0.04 13.22
N LEU A 74 0.85 0.20 13.54
CA LEU A 74 0.02 1.35 13.27
C LEU A 74 -0.36 2.02 14.59
N SER A 75 -0.28 3.35 14.61
CA SER A 75 -0.78 4.18 15.70
C SER A 75 -2.22 4.64 15.43
N SER A 76 -2.92 5.12 16.45
CA SER A 76 -4.21 5.79 16.27
C SER A 76 -4.09 6.96 15.27
N GLY A 77 -4.98 7.00 14.29
CA GLY A 77 -4.98 7.92 13.15
C GLY A 77 -4.22 7.44 11.91
N SER A 78 -3.60 6.26 11.93
CA SER A 78 -2.94 5.67 10.76
C SER A 78 -3.95 5.17 9.70
N THR A 79 -3.48 5.08 8.45
CA THR A 79 -4.19 4.46 7.33
C THR A 79 -3.49 3.16 6.92
N THR A 80 -4.23 2.15 6.45
CA THR A 80 -3.69 0.81 6.10
C THR A 80 -4.44 0.18 4.93
N ASP A 81 -3.76 -0.62 4.10
CA ASP A 81 -4.37 -1.49 3.08
C ASP A 81 -4.78 -2.87 3.61
N ASP A 82 -4.65 -3.08 4.91
CA ASP A 82 -5.14 -4.27 5.62
C ASP A 82 -6.57 -4.07 6.12
N ALA A 83 -7.52 -4.82 5.55
CA ALA A 83 -8.91 -4.82 6.00
C ALA A 83 -9.14 -5.64 7.29
N ASN A 84 -8.15 -6.43 7.73
CA ASN A 84 -8.21 -7.27 8.93
C ASN A 84 -7.02 -7.00 9.87
N PRO A 85 -6.79 -5.73 10.25
CA PRO A 85 -5.65 -5.34 11.06
C PRO A 85 -5.70 -6.02 12.42
N THR A 86 -4.53 -6.38 12.95
CA THR A 86 -4.46 -7.05 14.25
C THR A 86 -4.23 -6.06 15.38
N PHE A 87 -5.22 -5.91 16.26
CA PHE A 87 -5.16 -5.07 17.44
C PHE A 87 -4.45 -5.78 18.59
N LYS A 88 -3.57 -5.06 19.27
CA LYS A 88 -2.85 -5.54 20.46
C LYS A 88 -2.96 -4.51 21.57
N GLY A 89 -3.07 -5.00 22.80
CA GLY A 89 -3.25 -4.12 23.94
C GLY A 89 -2.99 -4.80 25.28
N SER A 90 -3.40 -4.10 26.34
CA SER A 90 -3.33 -4.62 27.70
C SER A 90 -4.63 -4.44 28.47
N ALA A 91 -4.89 -5.33 29.42
CA ALA A 91 -6.00 -5.28 30.36
C ALA A 91 -5.69 -6.18 31.58
N GLU A 92 -6.64 -6.35 32.50
CA GLU A 92 -6.45 -7.22 33.66
C GLU A 92 -6.23 -8.69 33.26
N PRO A 93 -5.17 -9.37 33.76
CA PRO A 93 -4.88 -10.76 33.41
C PRO A 93 -6.05 -11.73 33.64
N GLY A 94 -6.36 -12.53 32.63
CA GLY A 94 -7.45 -13.51 32.70
C GLY A 94 -8.86 -12.92 32.64
N SER A 95 -9.01 -11.59 32.44
CA SER A 95 -10.27 -10.97 32.03
C SER A 95 -10.56 -11.27 30.55
N ARG A 96 -11.81 -11.04 30.13
CA ARG A 96 -12.25 -11.06 28.73
C ARG A 96 -12.32 -9.63 28.22
N VAL A 97 -11.70 -9.36 27.07
CA VAL A 97 -11.80 -8.09 26.37
C VAL A 97 -12.82 -8.19 25.24
N ASP A 98 -13.81 -7.30 25.24
CA ASP A 98 -14.70 -7.05 24.10
C ASP A 98 -14.11 -5.94 23.23
N ILE A 99 -14.17 -6.10 21.91
CA ILE A 99 -13.68 -5.12 20.93
C ILE A 99 -14.85 -4.63 20.10
N TYR A 100 -14.96 -3.31 19.98
CA TYR A 100 -16.02 -2.62 19.26
C TYR A 100 -15.43 -1.77 18.12
N ASP A 101 -16.14 -1.70 17.00
CA ASP A 101 -15.90 -0.74 15.92
C ASP A 101 -17.14 0.16 15.80
N ASN A 102 -16.97 1.48 15.96
CA ASN A 102 -18.06 2.45 15.91
C ASN A 102 -19.22 2.10 16.88
N GLY A 103 -18.89 1.48 18.01
CA GLY A 103 -19.84 1.02 19.03
C GLY A 103 -20.51 -0.33 18.76
N GLU A 104 -20.25 -0.98 17.63
CA GLU A 104 -20.72 -2.33 17.33
C GLU A 104 -19.70 -3.38 17.78
N LEU A 105 -20.13 -4.42 18.50
CA LEU A 105 -19.25 -5.49 18.95
C LEU A 105 -18.76 -6.31 17.74
N ILE A 106 -17.46 -6.26 17.46
CA ILE A 106 -16.84 -7.00 16.36
C ILE A 106 -16.18 -8.30 16.81
N GLY A 107 -15.95 -8.46 18.11
CA GLY A 107 -15.43 -9.70 18.67
C GLY A 107 -14.93 -9.56 20.10
N SER A 108 -14.26 -10.62 20.57
CA SER A 108 -13.68 -10.64 21.91
C SER A 108 -12.49 -11.57 21.99
N THR A 109 -11.63 -11.35 22.98
CA THR A 109 -10.45 -12.17 23.25
C THR A 109 -10.19 -12.28 24.75
N MET A 110 -9.33 -13.22 25.16
CA MET A 110 -8.91 -13.35 26.57
C MET A 110 -7.58 -12.64 26.78
N VAL A 111 -7.42 -12.01 27.94
CA VAL A 111 -6.15 -11.43 28.37
C VAL A 111 -5.26 -12.54 28.93
N ASP A 112 -4.01 -12.58 28.50
CA ASP A 112 -3.01 -13.53 28.99
C ASP A 112 -2.56 -13.22 30.43
N GLU A 113 -1.76 -14.12 31.00
CA GLU A 113 -1.25 -13.99 32.38
C GLU A 113 -0.32 -12.79 32.59
N ASN A 114 0.24 -12.23 31.51
CA ASN A 114 1.10 -11.04 31.55
C ASN A 114 0.29 -9.74 31.34
N GLY A 115 -1.03 -9.83 31.18
CA GLY A 115 -1.91 -8.68 30.94
C GLY A 115 -2.00 -8.26 29.47
N GLY A 116 -1.44 -9.03 28.54
CA GLY A 116 -1.50 -8.76 27.10
C GLY A 116 -2.72 -9.38 26.44
N TRP A 117 -3.24 -8.73 25.41
CA TRP A 117 -4.28 -9.30 24.55
C TRP A 117 -4.03 -8.99 23.07
N GLN A 118 -4.56 -9.84 22.20
CA GLN A 118 -4.51 -9.68 20.75
C GLN A 118 -5.85 -10.09 20.14
N PHE A 119 -6.29 -9.34 19.13
CA PHE A 119 -7.50 -9.61 18.37
C PHE A 119 -7.33 -9.23 16.89
N THR A 120 -7.65 -10.18 16.01
CA THR A 120 -7.72 -9.96 14.56
C THR A 120 -9.18 -10.17 14.14
N PRO A 121 -9.86 -9.16 13.55
CA PRO A 121 -11.23 -9.33 13.05
C PRO A 121 -11.29 -10.45 12.02
N THR A 122 -12.28 -11.34 12.11
CA THR A 122 -12.49 -12.39 11.09
C THR A 122 -13.26 -11.88 9.87
N THR A 123 -14.00 -10.78 10.05
CA THR A 123 -14.70 -10.07 8.98
C THR A 123 -13.91 -8.81 8.67
N ALA A 124 -13.66 -8.54 7.39
CA ALA A 124 -13.00 -7.33 6.94
C ALA A 124 -13.73 -6.09 7.46
N LEU A 125 -12.96 -5.17 8.05
CA LEU A 125 -13.40 -3.81 8.33
C LEU A 125 -13.67 -3.11 6.98
N PRO A 126 -14.85 -2.51 6.77
CA PRO A 126 -15.15 -1.79 5.53
C PRO A 126 -14.27 -0.55 5.33
N GLU A 127 -13.92 -0.23 4.09
CA GLU A 127 -13.26 1.04 3.71
C GLU A 127 -13.72 2.27 4.51
N GLY A 128 -12.76 3.04 5.02
CA GLY A 128 -12.99 4.30 5.71
C GLY A 128 -12.49 4.36 7.16
N GLU A 129 -12.98 5.34 7.91
CA GLU A 129 -12.57 5.61 9.29
C GLU A 129 -13.34 4.73 10.29
N HIS A 130 -12.58 4.12 11.21
CA HIS A 130 -13.06 3.25 12.28
C HIS A 130 -12.65 3.82 13.64
N HIS A 131 -13.58 3.76 14.59
CA HIS A 131 -13.36 4.12 15.98
C HIS A 131 -13.35 2.84 16.82
N ILE A 132 -12.17 2.34 17.13
CA ILE A 132 -12.00 1.08 17.85
C ILE A 132 -11.91 1.36 19.35
N THR A 133 -12.80 0.71 20.10
CA THR A 133 -12.86 0.78 21.57
C THR A 133 -12.96 -0.62 22.16
N THR A 134 -12.68 -0.73 23.45
CA THR A 134 -12.65 -2.00 24.17
C THR A 134 -13.15 -1.88 25.60
N THR A 135 -13.74 -2.96 26.13
CA THR A 135 -14.08 -3.11 27.56
C THR A 135 -13.47 -4.40 28.09
N ALA A 136 -13.25 -4.49 29.41
CA ALA A 136 -12.80 -5.73 30.05
C ALA A 136 -13.81 -6.20 31.10
N THR A 137 -14.08 -7.50 31.11
CA THR A 137 -14.92 -8.17 32.11
C THR A 137 -14.08 -9.20 32.86
N ASP A 138 -14.00 -9.09 34.19
CA ASP A 138 -13.26 -10.04 35.04
C ASP A 138 -13.96 -11.41 35.14
N LYS A 139 -13.40 -12.30 35.97
CA LYS A 139 -13.94 -13.65 36.19
C LYS A 139 -15.22 -13.66 37.04
N ALA A 140 -15.44 -12.64 37.86
CA ALA A 140 -16.66 -12.48 38.67
C ALA A 140 -17.82 -11.89 37.85
N GLY A 141 -17.53 -11.35 36.66
CA GLY A 141 -18.49 -10.74 35.75
C GLY A 141 -18.57 -9.22 35.86
N ASN A 142 -17.69 -8.57 36.62
CA ASN A 142 -17.67 -7.11 36.70
C ASN A 142 -17.02 -6.55 35.42
N THR A 143 -17.68 -5.58 34.78
CA THR A 143 -17.19 -4.96 33.54
C THR A 143 -16.71 -3.54 33.82
N GLY A 144 -15.48 -3.26 33.40
CA GLY A 144 -14.82 -1.97 33.54
C GLY A 144 -15.33 -0.90 32.56
N PRO A 145 -14.81 0.33 32.68
CA PRO A 145 -15.07 1.38 31.70
C PRO A 145 -14.47 1.06 30.32
N GLU A 146 -14.99 1.74 29.31
CA GLU A 146 -14.46 1.69 27.94
C GLU A 146 -13.05 2.32 27.85
N SER A 147 -12.23 1.80 26.94
CA SER A 147 -10.89 2.30 26.64
C SER A 147 -10.90 3.66 25.95
N ASP A 148 -9.71 4.23 25.77
CA ASP A 148 -9.56 5.38 24.88
C ASP A 148 -9.72 4.94 23.42
N ASP A 149 -10.28 5.83 22.61
CA ASP A 149 -10.55 5.59 21.20
C ASP A 149 -9.26 5.40 20.37
N PHE A 150 -9.23 4.34 19.57
CA PHE A 150 -8.19 4.06 18.59
C PHE A 150 -8.78 4.24 17.20
N VAL A 151 -8.44 5.35 16.55
CA VAL A 151 -8.88 5.67 15.19
C VAL A 151 -8.02 4.89 14.21
N LEU A 152 -8.62 4.22 13.24
CA LEU A 152 -7.93 3.56 12.15
C LEU A 152 -8.66 3.83 10.84
N ILE A 153 -7.93 4.08 9.76
CA ILE A 153 -8.53 4.29 8.44
C ILE A 153 -8.13 3.11 7.55
N THR A 154 -9.10 2.35 7.07
CA THR A 154 -8.85 1.32 6.05
C THR A 154 -8.94 1.95 4.67
N ASP A 155 -7.96 1.65 3.83
CA ASP A 155 -7.85 2.04 2.42
C ASP A 155 -7.17 0.91 1.64
N TYR A 156 -7.95 -0.02 1.09
CA TYR A 156 -7.43 -1.19 0.36
C TYR A 156 -7.86 -1.19 -1.12
N THR A 157 -8.35 -0.04 -1.60
CA THR A 157 -8.82 0.14 -2.97
C THR A 157 -7.74 0.82 -3.80
N ALA A 158 -7.22 0.09 -4.78
CA ALA A 158 -6.25 0.67 -5.71
C ALA A 158 -6.82 1.83 -6.54
N PRO A 159 -5.97 2.81 -6.93
CA PRO A 159 -6.36 3.89 -7.83
C PRO A 159 -6.97 3.38 -9.15
N ASP A 160 -7.96 4.11 -9.67
CA ASP A 160 -8.69 3.75 -10.88
C ASP A 160 -7.78 3.74 -12.12
N ALA A 161 -7.38 2.54 -12.54
CA ALA A 161 -6.50 2.32 -13.69
C ALA A 161 -7.03 2.93 -15.00
N SER A 162 -8.35 3.16 -15.14
CA SER A 162 -8.91 3.77 -16.36
C SER A 162 -8.56 5.25 -16.53
N LYS A 163 -8.09 5.91 -15.46
CA LYS A 163 -7.62 7.30 -15.46
C LYS A 163 -6.10 7.42 -15.62
N VAL A 164 -5.39 6.30 -15.50
CA VAL A 164 -3.93 6.25 -15.64
C VAL A 164 -3.57 6.06 -17.11
N ALA A 165 -2.86 7.04 -17.68
CA ALA A 165 -2.45 6.99 -19.07
C ALA A 165 -1.12 7.69 -19.30
N ILE A 166 -0.33 7.18 -20.25
CA ILE A 166 0.72 7.94 -20.92
C ILE A 166 0.06 8.62 -22.12
N THR A 167 0.07 9.95 -22.15
CA THR A 167 -0.65 10.74 -23.16
C THR A 167 0.27 11.33 -24.22
N GLU A 168 1.51 11.64 -23.84
CA GLU A 168 2.49 12.30 -24.71
C GLU A 168 3.90 11.87 -24.33
N VAL A 169 4.74 11.67 -25.35
CA VAL A 169 6.19 11.63 -25.19
C VAL A 169 6.78 12.73 -26.08
N TYR A 170 7.63 13.58 -25.53
CA TYR A 170 8.17 14.76 -26.20
C TYR A 170 9.69 14.64 -26.35
N ASP A 171 10.16 14.86 -27.58
CA ASP A 171 11.56 14.98 -27.96
C ASP A 171 11.95 16.47 -27.89
N ASP A 172 13.03 16.81 -27.18
CA ASP A 172 13.59 18.16 -27.16
C ASP A 172 15.02 18.26 -27.75
N VAL A 173 15.53 17.18 -28.35
CA VAL A 173 16.82 17.10 -29.00
C VAL A 173 16.65 17.30 -30.51
N ASN A 174 17.58 18.04 -31.13
CA ASN A 174 17.58 18.38 -32.56
C ASN A 174 16.24 18.92 -33.10
N THR A 175 15.33 18.03 -33.51
CA THR A 175 13.99 18.37 -34.00
C THR A 175 12.95 18.16 -32.89
N ALA A 176 12.76 19.18 -32.07
CA ALA A 176 11.82 19.11 -30.96
C ALA A 176 10.36 18.89 -31.42
N GLY A 177 9.63 18.03 -30.72
CA GLY A 177 8.25 17.70 -31.07
C GLY A 177 7.66 16.53 -30.29
N VAL A 178 6.35 16.34 -30.46
CA VAL A 178 5.64 15.18 -29.91
C VAL A 178 5.93 13.94 -30.73
N ILE A 179 6.34 12.87 -30.05
CA ILE A 179 6.56 11.54 -30.64
C ILE A 179 5.26 10.77 -30.53
N ALA A 180 4.55 10.55 -31.64
CA ALA A 180 3.38 9.67 -31.64
C ALA A 180 3.77 8.23 -31.27
N SER A 181 2.85 7.46 -30.67
CA SER A 181 3.10 6.04 -30.35
C SER A 181 3.53 5.25 -31.60
N GLY A 182 4.66 4.55 -31.49
CA GLY A 182 5.36 3.87 -32.58
C GLY A 182 6.45 4.70 -33.26
N GLY A 183 6.59 5.99 -32.93
CA GLY A 183 7.57 6.90 -33.52
C GLY A 183 9.02 6.66 -33.08
N GLU A 184 9.93 7.43 -33.67
CA GLU A 184 11.36 7.44 -33.36
C GLU A 184 11.75 8.77 -32.70
N THR A 185 12.82 8.75 -31.91
CA THR A 185 13.39 9.93 -31.23
C THR A 185 14.90 9.80 -31.15
N ASP A 186 15.61 10.92 -31.29
CA ASP A 186 17.06 11.00 -31.07
C ASP A 186 17.41 11.51 -29.66
N ASP A 187 16.40 11.78 -28.84
CA ASP A 187 16.50 12.02 -27.41
C ASP A 187 16.47 10.71 -26.62
N ASN A 188 17.48 10.50 -25.77
CA ASN A 188 17.54 9.36 -24.85
C ASN A 188 16.95 9.64 -23.47
N ARG A 189 16.42 10.84 -23.23
CA ARG A 189 15.68 11.23 -22.03
C ARG A 189 14.40 11.99 -22.39
N PRO A 190 13.54 11.43 -23.26
CA PRO A 190 12.34 12.12 -23.69
C PRO A 190 11.42 12.40 -22.50
N LEU A 191 10.75 13.56 -22.55
CA LEU A 191 9.79 13.94 -21.52
C LEU A 191 8.50 13.15 -21.70
N ILE A 192 8.20 12.25 -20.76
CA ILE A 192 7.01 11.41 -20.74
C ILE A 192 5.94 12.11 -19.91
N LYS A 193 4.75 12.30 -20.46
CA LYS A 193 3.61 12.93 -19.77
C LYS A 193 2.39 12.04 -19.76
N GLY A 194 1.53 12.26 -18.80
CA GLY A 194 0.32 11.47 -18.66
C GLY A 194 -0.70 12.03 -17.68
N THR A 195 -1.72 11.23 -17.42
CA THR A 195 -2.74 11.47 -16.38
C THR A 195 -2.71 10.38 -15.32
N GLY A 196 -3.13 10.74 -14.11
CA GLY A 196 -3.36 9.85 -12.98
C GLY A 196 -4.77 10.02 -12.42
N ALA A 197 -5.20 9.06 -11.61
CA ALA A 197 -6.50 9.01 -10.97
C ALA A 197 -6.62 10.03 -9.83
N GLU A 198 -5.59 10.17 -8.99
CA GLU A 198 -5.67 10.94 -7.76
C GLU A 198 -4.41 11.80 -7.51
N PRO A 199 -4.56 13.11 -7.26
CA PRO A 199 -3.44 13.98 -6.94
C PRO A 199 -2.64 13.53 -5.72
N GLY A 200 -1.31 13.64 -5.78
CA GLY A 200 -0.39 13.26 -4.70
C GLY A 200 0.09 11.80 -4.76
N ASN A 201 -0.61 10.95 -5.51
CA ASN A 201 -0.20 9.58 -5.75
C ASN A 201 1.06 9.51 -6.62
N THR A 202 1.70 8.35 -6.60
CA THR A 202 2.95 8.10 -7.32
C THR A 202 2.68 7.32 -8.60
N ILE A 203 3.10 7.86 -9.73
CA ILE A 203 3.14 7.14 -11.00
C ILE A 203 4.50 6.47 -11.14
N THR A 204 4.52 5.19 -11.48
CA THR A 204 5.73 4.47 -11.90
C THR A 204 5.58 4.09 -13.37
N VAL A 205 6.55 4.51 -14.19
CA VAL A 205 6.61 4.17 -15.61
C VAL A 205 7.52 2.97 -15.81
N TYR A 206 7.08 2.01 -16.62
CA TYR A 206 7.77 0.75 -16.88
C TYR A 206 8.00 0.52 -18.37
N ASN A 207 9.06 -0.22 -18.70
CA ASN A 207 9.21 -0.92 -19.98
C ASN A 207 9.26 -2.43 -19.69
N GLY A 208 8.15 -3.14 -19.92
CA GLY A 208 7.93 -4.48 -19.35
C GLY A 208 7.94 -4.41 -17.82
N ASP A 209 8.82 -5.16 -17.16
CA ASP A 209 8.99 -5.13 -15.70
C ASP A 209 10.04 -4.11 -15.21
N LYS A 210 10.78 -3.49 -16.14
CA LYS A 210 11.86 -2.56 -15.79
C LYS A 210 11.28 -1.17 -15.51
N VAL A 211 11.51 -0.65 -14.31
CA VAL A 211 11.18 0.74 -13.95
C VAL A 211 12.06 1.70 -14.77
N ILE A 212 11.39 2.65 -15.43
CA ILE A 212 12.01 3.79 -16.13
C ILE A 212 12.18 4.96 -15.16
N GLY A 213 11.16 5.22 -14.33
CA GLY A 213 11.20 6.26 -13.33
C GLY A 213 9.85 6.48 -12.66
N THR A 214 9.78 7.46 -11.78
CA THR A 214 8.58 7.80 -11.03
C THR A 214 8.28 9.29 -11.09
N ALA A 215 6.99 9.64 -11.01
CA ALA A 215 6.51 11.02 -10.94
C ALA A 215 5.34 11.11 -9.95
N LYS A 216 5.01 12.33 -9.51
CA LYS A 216 3.81 12.60 -8.70
C LYS A 216 2.68 13.09 -9.58
N VAL A 217 1.47 12.62 -9.31
CA VAL A 217 0.24 13.17 -9.90
C VAL A 217 0.02 14.56 -9.29
N GLN A 218 -0.12 15.56 -10.15
CA GLN A 218 -0.35 16.95 -9.76
C GLN A 218 -1.83 17.19 -9.41
N ALA A 219 -2.13 18.37 -8.85
CA ALA A 219 -3.48 18.76 -8.46
C ALA A 219 -4.50 18.75 -9.61
N ASP A 220 -4.05 18.91 -10.86
CA ASP A 220 -4.88 18.86 -12.06
C ASP A 220 -5.03 17.45 -12.66
N GLY A 221 -4.47 16.43 -12.01
CA GLY A 221 -4.50 15.04 -12.46
C GLY A 221 -3.42 14.69 -13.49
N THR A 222 -2.51 15.61 -13.82
CA THR A 222 -1.42 15.33 -14.77
C THR A 222 -0.14 14.91 -14.07
N TRP A 223 0.79 14.29 -14.80
CA TRP A 223 2.14 14.02 -14.34
C TRP A 223 3.14 14.14 -15.50
N SER A 224 4.41 14.36 -15.16
CA SER A 224 5.51 14.38 -16.12
C SER A 224 6.74 13.72 -15.52
N LEU A 225 7.44 12.93 -16.34
CA LEU A 225 8.66 12.22 -16.00
C LEU A 225 9.70 12.46 -17.09
N GLU A 226 10.86 12.97 -16.70
CA GLU A 226 12.08 12.93 -17.51
C GLU A 226 12.98 11.81 -16.96
N PRO A 227 13.34 10.78 -17.76
CA PRO A 227 14.22 9.72 -17.29
C PRO A 227 15.56 10.27 -16.82
N THR A 228 15.95 9.96 -15.57
CA THR A 228 17.25 10.42 -15.04
C THR A 228 18.43 9.66 -15.64
N THR A 229 18.21 8.39 -15.96
CA THR A 229 19.18 7.53 -16.66
C THR A 229 18.85 7.52 -18.16
N PRO A 230 19.80 7.89 -19.04
CA PRO A 230 19.61 7.79 -20.48
C PRO A 230 19.14 6.41 -20.92
N LEU A 231 18.11 6.38 -21.73
CA LEU A 231 17.56 5.20 -22.37
C LEU A 231 18.51 4.77 -23.52
N PRO A 232 19.10 3.58 -23.50
CA PRO A 232 19.85 3.08 -24.64
C PRO A 232 18.97 2.96 -25.89
N ASP A 233 19.60 3.05 -27.06
CA ASP A 233 18.92 2.83 -28.35
C ASP A 233 18.15 1.51 -28.35
N GLY A 234 16.89 1.56 -28.83
CA GLY A 234 16.01 0.42 -28.87
C GLY A 234 14.53 0.76 -28.77
N LYS A 235 13.69 -0.28 -28.87
CA LYS A 235 12.24 -0.18 -28.72
C LYS A 235 11.83 -0.23 -27.25
N TYR A 236 10.95 0.69 -26.86
CA TYR A 236 10.33 0.75 -25.54
C TYR A 236 8.82 0.63 -25.69
N THR A 237 8.22 -0.29 -24.92
CA THR A 237 6.76 -0.41 -24.77
C THR A 237 6.44 0.07 -23.37
N LEU A 238 6.12 1.36 -23.25
CA LEU A 238 5.94 2.03 -21.98
C LEU A 238 4.53 1.78 -21.43
N THR A 239 4.44 1.51 -20.13
CA THR A 239 3.19 1.49 -19.37
C THR A 239 3.37 2.26 -18.07
N ALA A 240 2.28 2.76 -17.48
CA ALA A 240 2.29 3.43 -16.20
C ALA A 240 1.38 2.68 -15.21
N LYS A 241 1.77 2.66 -13.93
CA LYS A 241 0.89 2.27 -12.81
C LYS A 241 0.90 3.39 -11.78
N GLU A 242 -0.20 3.54 -11.07
CA GLU A 242 -0.34 4.49 -9.97
C GLU A 242 -0.36 3.75 -8.63
N THR A 243 0.28 4.35 -7.63
CA THR A 243 0.33 3.85 -6.25
C THR A 243 -0.11 4.96 -5.30
N ASP A 244 -1.06 4.64 -4.42
CA ASP A 244 -1.58 5.59 -3.43
C ASP A 244 -0.67 5.74 -2.19
N GLY A 245 -1.19 6.38 -1.14
CA GLY A 245 -0.46 6.70 0.08
C GLY A 245 -0.18 5.49 1.00
N VAL A 246 -0.95 4.42 0.89
CA VAL A 246 -0.82 3.20 1.70
C VAL A 246 -0.17 2.06 0.93
N GLY A 247 -0.14 2.14 -0.40
CA GLY A 247 0.60 1.23 -1.26
C GLY A 247 -0.28 0.40 -2.19
N ASN A 248 -1.58 0.67 -2.31
CA ASN A 248 -2.40 -0.01 -3.31
C ASN A 248 -1.95 0.43 -4.71
N VAL A 249 -1.88 -0.53 -5.64
CA VAL A 249 -1.34 -0.31 -6.99
C VAL A 249 -2.40 -0.56 -8.04
N SER A 250 -2.59 0.41 -8.94
CA SER A 250 -3.51 0.27 -10.08
C SER A 250 -3.08 -0.84 -11.04
N GLY A 251 -4.01 -1.27 -11.90
CA GLY A 251 -3.65 -1.95 -13.15
C GLY A 251 -2.77 -1.07 -14.06
N PRO A 252 -2.04 -1.65 -15.02
CA PRO A 252 -1.25 -0.88 -15.97
C PRO A 252 -2.14 -0.05 -16.90
N SER A 253 -1.66 1.12 -17.30
CA SER A 253 -2.21 1.90 -18.40
C SER A 253 -2.15 1.15 -19.73
N GLY A 254 -2.76 1.72 -20.78
CA GLY A 254 -2.44 1.35 -22.16
C GLY A 254 -0.96 1.55 -22.50
N GLU A 255 -0.49 0.84 -23.52
CA GLU A 255 0.91 0.91 -23.99
C GLU A 255 1.18 2.18 -24.80
N TYR A 256 2.35 2.78 -24.59
CA TYR A 256 2.92 3.84 -25.43
C TYR A 256 4.27 3.38 -25.98
N ILE A 257 4.39 3.27 -27.30
CA ILE A 257 5.59 2.70 -27.93
C ILE A 257 6.47 3.84 -28.43
N ILE A 258 7.78 3.78 -28.17
CA ILE A 258 8.78 4.67 -28.78
C ILE A 258 10.01 3.86 -29.20
N ASN A 259 10.77 4.38 -30.16
CA ASN A 259 12.07 3.83 -30.54
C ASN A 259 13.14 4.91 -30.34
N VAL A 260 14.05 4.69 -29.39
CA VAL A 260 15.19 5.57 -29.17
C VAL A 260 16.28 5.21 -30.18
N ALA A 261 16.74 6.19 -30.96
CA ALA A 261 17.74 6.04 -31.99
C ALA A 261 18.68 7.27 -32.00
N THR A 262 19.64 7.27 -31.08
CA THR A 262 20.57 8.40 -30.90
C THR A 262 21.77 8.38 -31.83
N VAL A 263 21.99 7.27 -32.56
CA VAL A 263 23.10 7.12 -33.50
C VAL A 263 22.65 7.54 -34.92
N PRO A 264 23.21 8.63 -35.48
CA PRO A 264 22.93 9.01 -36.86
C PRO A 264 23.40 7.95 -37.85
N PRO A 265 22.77 7.84 -39.04
CA PRO A 265 23.27 6.97 -40.08
C PRO A 265 24.70 7.33 -40.52
N GLN A 266 25.42 6.34 -41.04
CA GLN A 266 26.74 6.59 -41.62
C GLN A 266 26.62 7.53 -42.84
N ALA A 267 27.46 8.57 -42.86
CA ALA A 267 27.50 9.53 -43.96
C ALA A 267 27.75 8.82 -45.30
N PRO A 268 27.09 9.26 -46.40
CA PRO A 268 27.39 8.72 -47.72
C PRO A 268 28.81 9.10 -48.16
N THR A 269 29.38 8.27 -49.03
CA THR A 269 30.65 8.56 -49.71
C THR A 269 30.40 9.02 -51.15
N LEU A 270 31.31 9.83 -51.68
CA LEU A 270 31.44 10.05 -53.12
C LEU A 270 32.78 9.42 -53.53
N ASP A 271 32.71 8.27 -54.20
CA ASP A 271 33.87 7.43 -54.46
C ASP A 271 34.52 7.80 -55.79
N THR A 272 33.71 8.02 -56.83
CA THR A 272 34.22 8.42 -58.16
C THR A 272 33.33 9.44 -58.85
N VAL A 273 33.98 10.23 -59.69
CA VAL A 273 33.36 11.11 -60.68
C VAL A 273 33.95 10.74 -62.04
N TYR A 274 33.12 10.40 -63.02
CA TYR A 274 33.57 9.94 -64.33
C TYR A 274 33.09 10.87 -65.43
N ASP A 275 34.03 11.36 -66.24
CA ASP A 275 33.79 12.10 -67.48
C ASP A 275 33.70 11.08 -68.62
N ASP A 276 32.57 11.05 -69.35
CA ASP A 276 32.37 10.13 -70.47
C ASP A 276 32.46 10.80 -71.86
N VAL A 277 32.89 12.08 -71.91
CA VAL A 277 32.90 12.89 -73.12
C VAL A 277 34.32 13.00 -73.71
N ALA A 278 34.47 12.58 -74.97
CA ALA A 278 35.73 12.71 -75.70
C ALA A 278 36.23 14.18 -75.80
N PRO A 279 37.55 14.43 -75.87
CA PRO A 279 38.63 13.45 -76.02
C PRO A 279 39.15 12.84 -74.71
N HIS A 280 38.64 13.26 -73.55
CA HIS A 280 39.15 12.85 -72.24
C HIS A 280 38.09 12.12 -71.41
N ALA A 281 37.85 10.85 -71.72
CA ALA A 281 36.98 9.99 -70.92
C ALA A 281 37.79 9.28 -69.81
N ASP A 282 37.69 9.75 -68.56
CA ASP A 282 38.43 9.22 -67.41
C ASP A 282 37.77 9.58 -66.06
N TYR A 283 38.29 9.03 -64.96
CA TYR A 283 37.90 9.40 -63.61
C TYR A 283 38.57 10.71 -63.16
N LEU A 284 37.75 11.67 -62.75
CA LEU A 284 38.20 12.97 -62.26
C LEU A 284 38.74 12.88 -60.83
N GLN A 285 39.82 13.61 -60.56
CA GLN A 285 40.35 13.88 -59.24
C GLN A 285 39.84 15.23 -58.72
N LYS A 286 40.02 15.47 -57.41
CA LYS A 286 39.63 16.74 -56.79
C LYS A 286 40.42 17.90 -57.40
N GLY A 287 39.70 18.80 -58.06
CA GLY A 287 40.27 19.99 -58.71
C GLY A 287 40.47 19.87 -60.21
N ASP A 288 40.16 18.71 -60.80
CA ASP A 288 40.19 18.53 -62.25
C ASP A 288 39.08 19.34 -62.93
N VAL A 289 39.29 19.63 -64.21
CA VAL A 289 38.31 20.26 -65.11
C VAL A 289 37.80 19.23 -66.10
N THR A 290 36.53 19.32 -66.46
CA THR A 290 35.85 18.37 -67.35
C THR A 290 35.05 19.13 -68.41
N ASN A 291 34.92 18.55 -69.61
CA ASN A 291 34.02 19.02 -70.66
C ASN A 291 32.67 18.30 -70.66
N ASP A 292 32.49 17.30 -69.80
CA ASP A 292 31.23 16.65 -69.55
C ASP A 292 30.36 17.51 -68.63
N THR A 293 29.21 17.93 -69.13
CA THR A 293 28.21 18.69 -68.36
C THR A 293 27.34 17.81 -67.47
N THR A 294 27.52 16.50 -67.57
CA THR A 294 26.73 15.44 -66.91
C THR A 294 27.63 14.31 -66.36
N PRO A 295 28.69 14.63 -65.59
CA PRO A 295 29.60 13.61 -65.10
C PRO A 295 28.85 12.59 -64.24
N THR A 296 29.22 11.32 -64.40
CA THR A 296 28.63 10.24 -63.61
C THR A 296 29.25 10.19 -62.22
N LEU A 297 28.43 10.34 -61.18
CA LEU A 297 28.84 10.27 -59.78
C LEU A 297 28.50 8.88 -59.22
N SER A 298 29.44 8.24 -58.54
CA SER A 298 29.18 6.99 -57.81
C SER A 298 29.74 7.04 -56.39
N GLY A 299 29.07 6.33 -55.48
CA GLY A 299 29.37 6.35 -54.06
C GLY A 299 28.57 5.32 -53.29
N SER A 300 28.77 5.30 -51.97
CA SER A 300 28.03 4.45 -51.04
C SER A 300 27.15 5.28 -50.09
N SER A 301 26.12 4.67 -49.52
CA SER A 301 25.24 5.30 -48.52
C SER A 301 25.10 4.37 -47.32
N GLY A 302 25.09 4.92 -46.11
CA GLY A 302 24.81 4.18 -44.88
C GLY A 302 23.35 3.74 -44.72
N VAL A 303 22.46 4.22 -45.59
CA VAL A 303 21.03 3.87 -45.62
C VAL A 303 20.62 3.40 -47.00
N ALA A 304 19.55 2.58 -47.07
CA ALA A 304 19.00 2.09 -48.34
C ALA A 304 18.35 3.19 -49.20
N ALA A 305 18.09 4.37 -48.62
CA ALA A 305 17.59 5.53 -49.36
C ALA A 305 18.71 6.17 -50.21
N ALA A 306 18.35 6.62 -51.42
CA ALA A 306 19.27 7.34 -52.28
C ALA A 306 19.71 8.66 -51.62
N PRO A 307 21.02 8.97 -51.58
CA PRO A 307 21.49 10.23 -51.01
C PRO A 307 21.04 11.41 -51.89
N SER A 308 20.72 12.54 -51.25
CA SER A 308 20.49 13.78 -51.97
C SER A 308 21.83 14.35 -52.47
N VAL A 309 21.99 14.46 -53.79
CA VAL A 309 23.13 15.15 -54.40
C VAL A 309 22.72 16.59 -54.68
N SER A 310 23.46 17.57 -54.15
CA SER A 310 23.27 18.99 -54.47
C SER A 310 24.53 19.54 -55.12
N THR A 311 24.36 20.36 -56.15
CA THR A 311 25.44 21.12 -56.78
C THR A 311 25.36 22.56 -56.29
N THR A 312 26.48 23.10 -55.84
CA THR A 312 26.60 24.54 -55.56
C THR A 312 27.54 25.13 -56.60
N THR A 313 27.05 26.07 -57.39
CA THR A 313 27.91 26.86 -58.28
C THR A 313 28.75 27.79 -57.43
N VAL A 314 30.04 27.51 -57.34
CA VAL A 314 31.01 28.47 -56.78
C VAL A 314 31.34 29.45 -57.92
N VAL A 315 30.90 30.70 -57.77
CA VAL A 315 31.16 31.80 -58.72
C VAL A 315 32.45 32.51 -58.37
#